data_AF-A0ABD0RCU6-F1
#
_entry.id   AF-A0ABD0RCU6-F1
#
_cell.length_a   1.000
_cell.length_b   1.000
_cell.length_c   1.000
_cell.angle_alpha   90.00
_cell.angle_beta   90.00
_cell.angle_gamma   90.00
#
_symmetry.space_group_name_H-M   'P 1'
#
loop_
_entity.id
_entity.type
_entity.pdbx_description
1 polymer ?
#
loop_
_entity_poly.entity_id
_entity_poly.type
_entity_poly.pdbx_seq_one_letter_code
_entity_poly.pdbx_strand_id
1 'polypeptide(L)' 'AITLWQFLLQLLLDQSHKHLICWTSNDGEFKLLKSEEVAKLWGLRKNKTNMNYDKLSRALRYYYDK' A
#
# COMPACT_ATOMS: atom_id res chain seq x y z
N ALA A 1 -15.54 -5.55 3.39
CA ALA A 1 -14.80 -4.70 2.43
C ALA A 1 -13.39 -4.47 2.95
N ILE A 2 -12.35 -4.56 2.11
CA ILE A 2 -10.94 -4.39 2.54
C ILE A 2 -10.57 -2.91 2.75
N THR A 3 -9.79 -2.62 3.79
CA THR A 3 -9.19 -1.30 4.07
C THR A 3 -7.81 -1.17 3.42
N LEU A 4 -7.26 0.05 3.35
CA LEU A 4 -5.94 0.27 2.76
C LEU A 4 -4.83 -0.44 3.55
N TRP A 5 -4.81 -0.33 4.88
CA TRP A 5 -3.79 -0.98 5.71
C TRP A 5 -3.80 -2.51 5.56
N GLN A 6 -4.99 -3.13 5.48
CA GLN A 6 -5.13 -4.58 5.28
C GLN A 6 -4.55 -5.00 3.92
N PHE A 7 -4.79 -4.19 2.88
CA PHE A 7 -4.25 -4.43 1.55
C PHE A 7 -2.72 -4.31 1.53
N LEU A 8 -2.16 -3.27 2.15
CA LEU A 8 -0.70 -3.10 2.22
C LEU A 8 -0.04 -4.24 3.00
N LEU A 9 -0.66 -4.69 4.09
CA LEU A 9 -0.19 -5.84 4.84
C LEU A 9 -0.21 -7.12 3.98
N GLN A 10 -1.26 -7.34 3.19
CA GLN A 10 -1.31 -8.49 2.25
C GLN A 10 -0.16 -8.45 1.24
N LEU A 11 0.14 -7.29 0.67
CA LEU A 11 1.29 -7.15 -0.24
C LEU A 11 2.63 -7.40 0.48
N LEU A 12 2.77 -6.94 1.72
CA LEU A 12 3.97 -7.13 2.54
C LEU A 12 4.21 -8.58 2.96
N LEU A 13 3.16 -9.39 3.08
CA LEU A 13 3.26 -10.81 3.43
C LEU A 13 3.60 -11.70 2.22
N ASP A 14 3.31 -11.24 1.00
CA ASP A 14 3.59 -11.97 -0.23
C ASP A 14 4.98 -11.60 -0.79
N GLN A 15 5.91 -12.55 -0.75
CA GLN A 15 7.28 -12.36 -1.22
C GLN A 15 7.38 -12.01 -2.72
N SER A 16 6.37 -12.34 -3.54
CA SER A 16 6.35 -11.96 -4.95
C SER A 16 6.29 -10.43 -5.15
N HIS A 17 5.74 -9.70 -4.17
CA HIS A 17 5.58 -8.25 -4.19
C HIS A 17 6.74 -7.48 -3.51
N LYS A 18 7.81 -8.18 -3.09
CA LYS A 18 8.96 -7.56 -2.39
C LYS A 18 9.63 -6.43 -3.17
N HIS A 19 9.51 -6.46 -4.50
CA HIS A 19 10.04 -5.43 -5.40
C HIS A 19 9.15 -4.17 -5.50
N LEU A 20 7.94 -4.20 -4.93
CA LEU A 20 6.98 -3.09 -4.87
C LEU A 20 6.92 -2.46 -3.49
N ILE A 21 6.90 -3.29 -2.44
CA ILE A 21 6.77 -2.90 -1.04
C ILE A 21 7.51 -3.93 -0.17
N CYS A 22 8.21 -3.46 0.86
CA CYS A 22 8.95 -4.36 1.76
C CYS A 22 9.03 -3.80 3.17
N TRP A 23 9.16 -4.70 4.15
CA TRP A 23 9.57 -4.34 5.51
C TRP A 23 10.99 -3.79 5.51
N THR A 24 11.23 -2.75 6.30
CA THR A 24 12.55 -2.17 6.56
C THR A 24 13.05 -2.46 7.97
N SER A 25 12.15 -2.80 8.89
CA SER A 25 12.45 -3.23 10.24
C SER A 25 11.49 -4.33 10.72
N ASN A 26 11.78 -4.93 11.87
CA ASN A 26 10.90 -5.90 12.52
C ASN A 26 9.75 -5.23 13.32
N ASP A 27 9.81 -3.91 13.51
CA ASP A 27 8.84 -3.14 14.32
C ASP A 27 7.68 -2.59 13.47
N GLY A 28 7.44 -3.19 12.30
CA GLY A 28 6.36 -2.79 11.40
C GLY A 28 6.68 -1.57 10.52
N GLU A 29 7.95 -1.17 10.43
CA GLU A 29 8.37 -0.16 9.45
C GLU A 29 8.47 -0.80 8.06
N PHE A 30 7.91 -0.13 7.06
CA PHE A 30 7.96 -0.58 5.68
C PHE A 30 8.20 0.58 4.71
N LYS A 31 8.61 0.23 3.48
CA LYS A 31 8.84 1.18 2.40
C LYS A 31 8.11 0.75 1.14
N LEU A 32 7.50 1.72 0.47
CA LEU A 32 7.02 1.59 -0.91
C LEU A 32 8.20 1.82 -1.86
N LEU A 33 8.64 0.76 -2.53
CA LEU A 33 9.71 0.82 -3.53
C LEU A 33 9.19 1.33 -4.88
N LYS A 34 7.96 0.93 -5.25
CA LYS A 34 7.26 1.38 -6.46
C LYS A 34 5.87 1.89 -6.11
N SER A 35 5.83 3.08 -5.53
CA SER A 35 4.61 3.69 -4.98
C SER A 35 3.45 3.77 -5.98
N GLU A 36 3.72 4.10 -7.25
CA GLU A 36 2.68 4.16 -8.29
C GLU A 36 2.11 2.79 -8.63
N GLU A 37 2.94 1.74 -8.69
CA GLU A 37 2.46 0.38 -8.96
C GLU A 37 1.61 -0.15 -7.80
N VAL A 38 2.01 0.13 -6.56
CA VAL A 38 1.18 -0.20 -5.39
C VAL A 38 -0.17 0.52 -5.44
N ALA A 39 -0.20 1.78 -5.87
CA ALA A 39 -1.43 2.53 -6.04
C ALA A 39 -2.32 1.96 -7.16
N LYS A 40 -1.74 1.53 -8.28
CA LYS A 40 -2.48 0.83 -9.35
C LYS A 40 -3.10 -0.46 -8.85
N LEU A 41 -2.34 -1.29 -8.11
CA LEU A 41 -2.87 -2.52 -7.50
C LEU A 41 -4.00 -2.23 -6.52
N TRP A 42 -3.89 -1.16 -5.73
CA TRP A 42 -4.97 -0.71 -4.86
C TRP A 42 -6.22 -0.28 -5.65
N GLY A 43 -6.01 0.44 -6.76
CA GLY A 43 -7.06 0.80 -7.71
C GLY A 43 -7.78 -0.42 -8.24
N LEU A 44 -7.06 -1.43 -8.74
CA LEU A 44 -7.61 -2.70 -9.20
C LEU A 44 -8.41 -3.40 -8.09
N ARG A 45 -7.87 -3.47 -6.88
CA ARG A 45 -8.51 -4.12 -5.72
C ARG A 45 -9.85 -3.49 -5.33
N LYS A 46 -10.04 -2.20 -5.61
CA LYS A 46 -11.23 -1.41 -5.27
C LYS A 46 -12.07 -1.01 -6.49
N ASN A 47 -11.71 -1.49 -7.69
CA ASN A 47 -12.30 -1.10 -8.97
C ASN A 47 -12.32 0.44 -9.16
N LYS A 48 -11.18 1.08 -8.92
CA LYS A 48 -10.94 2.52 -9.08
C LYS A 48 -9.77 2.74 -10.04
N THR A 49 -10.07 2.83 -11.33
CA THR A 49 -9.09 3.00 -12.42
C THR A 49 -8.25 4.28 -12.31
N ASN A 50 -8.79 5.33 -11.69
CA ASN A 50 -8.10 6.62 -11.51
C ASN A 50 -7.30 6.70 -10.19
N MET A 51 -6.94 5.57 -9.57
CA MET A 51 -6.10 5.52 -8.37
C MET A 51 -4.64 5.82 -8.72
N ASN A 52 -3.97 6.63 -7.89
CA ASN A 52 -2.56 7.00 -8.02
C ASN A 52 -1.93 7.17 -6.62
N TYR A 53 -0.61 7.36 -6.56
CA TYR A 53 0.06 7.47 -5.27
C TYR A 53 -0.37 8.70 -4.47
N ASP A 54 -0.65 9.84 -5.09
CA ASP A 54 -1.12 11.04 -4.38
C ASP A 54 -2.39 10.78 -3.56
N LYS A 55 -3.37 10.09 -4.17
CA LYS A 55 -4.62 9.69 -3.51
C LYS A 55 -4.40 8.64 -2.44
N LEU A 56 -3.57 7.64 -2.71
CA LEU A 56 -3.23 6.59 -1.74
C LEU A 56 -2.50 7.17 -0.53
N SER A 57 -1.50 8.02 -0.76
CA SER A 57 -0.73 8.67 0.30
C SER A 57 -1.61 9.58 1.17
N ARG A 58 -2.63 10.23 0.58
CA ARG A 58 -3.61 10.99 1.36
C ARG A 58 -4.41 10.11 2.31
N ALA A 59 -4.75 8.90 1.89
CA ALA A 59 -5.41 7.90 2.74
C ALA A 59 -4.47 7.38 3.84
N LEU A 60 -3.18 7.17 3.55
CA LEU A 60 -2.17 6.81 4.55
C LEU A 60 -2.04 7.87 5.65
N ARG A 61 -2.04 9.15 5.29
CA ARG A 61 -1.94 10.24 6.28
C ARG A 61 -3.07 10.22 7.31
N TYR A 62 -4.27 9.73 6.96
CA TYR A 62 -5.36 9.58 7.93
C TYR A 62 -5.11 8.48 8.98
N TYR A 63 -4.10 7.62 8.80
CA TYR A 63 -3.67 6.66 9.82
C TYR A 63 -2.70 7.27 10.84
N TYR A 64 -2.10 8.43 10.58
CA TYR A 64 -1.18 9.05 11.54
C TYR A 64 -1.89 9.77 12.68
N ASP A 65 -3.06 10.35 12.38
CA ASP A 65 -3.87 11.08 13.36
C ASP A 65 -4.79 10.15 14.18
N LYS A 66 -4.58 8.83 14.08
CA LYS A 66 -5.42 7.77 14.64
C LYS A 66 -4.74 7.04 15.79
#